data_AF-A0A7V9GS98-F1
#
_entry.id   AF-A0A7V9GS98-F1
#
_cell.length_a   1.000
_cell.length_b   1.000
_cell.length_c   1.000
_cell.angle_alpha   90.00
_cell.angle_beta   90.00
_cell.angle_gamma   90.00
#
_symmetry.space_group_name_H-M   'P 1'
#
loop_
_entity.id
_entity.type
_entity.pdbx_description
1 polymer ?
#
loop_
_entity_poly.entity_id
_entity_poly.type
_entity_poly.pdbx_seq_one_letter_code
_entity_poly.pdbx_strand_id
1 'polypeptide(L)'
;MSALAYAISFEDAVRAGFEQPFWDGQVTRLLAEAGGGRVVDLGSGDGAVAGMAGESIEEYLALDLSPPADLPHVAHDLRDGLGPVGPAPFDLYLGTYGVASHLDPAELDRLLGDIAAHGRPGSVVALEALGLYSLEWPRLWDTEPGGARALPYRLAQDVMVHPWLPHELAARFERAGLRFTGAIDRTVQFGPKAGEGRYWPGLPHLRPALGALLTGEDERLDEFTQSLPPLPVAPAAAVHQGLAARRRRLVERSGGLSARELAQQLWSLEPATGEGYGHGLLAVGRVA
;
A
#
# COMPACT_ATOMS: atom_id res chain seq x y z
N MET A 1 -19.41 -14.87 0.87
CA MET A 1 -18.06 -15.24 1.33
C MET A 1 -17.70 -14.33 2.50
N SER A 2 -17.17 -14.86 3.61
CA SER A 2 -16.79 -14.03 4.75
C SER A 2 -15.51 -13.24 4.45
N ALA A 3 -15.33 -12.06 5.05
CA ALA A 3 -14.11 -11.25 4.95
C ALA A 3 -12.82 -12.02 5.28
N LEU A 4 -12.93 -13.13 6.03
CA LEU A 4 -11.80 -14.00 6.38
C LEU A 4 -11.26 -14.80 5.17
N ALA A 5 -12.13 -15.13 4.20
CA ALA A 5 -11.70 -15.81 2.99
C ALA A 5 -10.92 -14.87 2.05
N TYR A 6 -11.29 -13.59 2.01
CA TYR A 6 -10.66 -12.60 1.14
C TYR A 6 -9.20 -12.28 1.52
N ALA A 7 -8.87 -12.34 2.81
CA ALA A 7 -7.55 -11.99 3.31
C ALA A 7 -6.48 -13.09 3.09
N ILE A 8 -6.87 -14.33 2.76
CA ILE A 8 -5.94 -15.48 2.72
C ILE A 8 -6.14 -16.39 1.49
N SER A 9 -7.24 -16.30 0.74
CA SER A 9 -7.43 -17.18 -0.43
C SER A 9 -6.78 -16.64 -1.69
N PHE A 10 -5.72 -17.33 -2.12
CA PHE A 10 -5.27 -17.54 -3.50
C PHE A 10 -6.35 -17.19 -4.55
N GLU A 11 -5.99 -16.36 -5.53
CA GLU A 11 -6.79 -15.80 -6.64
C GLU A 11 -7.51 -14.46 -6.38
N ASP A 12 -6.77 -13.44 -5.95
CA ASP A 12 -7.20 -12.04 -6.12
C ASP A 12 -6.81 -11.55 -7.52
N ALA A 13 -7.77 -11.54 -8.45
CA ALA A 13 -7.56 -11.09 -9.82
C ALA A 13 -7.08 -9.64 -9.92
N VAL A 14 -7.46 -8.76 -8.98
CA VAL A 14 -6.98 -7.36 -8.95
C VAL A 14 -5.52 -7.33 -8.49
N ARG A 15 -5.16 -8.12 -7.47
CA ARG A 15 -3.76 -8.25 -7.03
C ARG A 15 -2.88 -8.74 -8.18
N ALA A 16 -3.27 -9.83 -8.85
CA ALA A 16 -2.50 -10.41 -9.96
C ALA A 16 -2.49 -9.53 -11.21
N GLY A 17 -3.63 -8.92 -11.56
CA GLY A 17 -3.79 -8.15 -12.79
C GLY A 17 -3.24 -6.73 -12.75
N PHE A 18 -3.18 -6.12 -11.56
CA PHE A 18 -2.84 -4.71 -11.41
C PHE A 18 -1.81 -4.41 -10.32
N GLU A 19 -1.98 -4.90 -9.09
CA GLU A 19 -1.08 -4.53 -7.99
C GLU A 19 0.30 -5.19 -8.09
N GLN A 20 0.39 -6.46 -8.48
CA GLN A 20 1.66 -7.13 -8.71
C GLN A 20 2.47 -6.46 -9.84
N PRO A 21 1.90 -6.16 -11.03
CA PRO A 21 2.60 -5.37 -12.05
C PRO A 21 3.02 -3.98 -11.57
N PHE A 22 2.21 -3.31 -10.75
CA PHE A 22 2.60 -2.03 -10.13
C PHE A 22 3.84 -2.21 -9.26
N TRP A 23 3.83 -3.21 -8.37
CA TRP A 23 4.94 -3.49 -7.46
C TRP A 23 6.19 -3.94 -8.19
N ASP A 24 6.07 -4.81 -9.18
CA ASP A 24 7.21 -5.22 -10.02
C ASP A 24 7.89 -3.99 -10.65
N GLY A 25 7.11 -3.09 -11.24
CA GLY A 25 7.61 -1.82 -11.78
C GLY A 25 8.23 -0.90 -10.71
N GLN A 26 7.65 -0.82 -9.50
CA GLN A 26 8.25 -0.03 -8.41
C GLN A 26 9.55 -0.64 -7.91
N VAL A 27 9.60 -1.95 -7.68
CA VAL A 27 10.81 -2.65 -7.20
C VAL A 27 11.93 -2.51 -8.22
N THR A 28 11.67 -2.74 -9.52
CA THR A 28 12.66 -2.52 -10.58
C THR A 28 13.18 -1.07 -10.57
N ARG A 29 12.29 -0.09 -10.45
CA ARG A 29 12.69 1.32 -10.37
C ARG A 29 13.54 1.61 -9.13
N LEU A 30 13.12 1.14 -7.96
CA LEU A 30 13.80 1.38 -6.68
C LEU A 30 15.20 0.74 -6.65
N LEU A 31 15.35 -0.45 -7.21
CA LEU A 31 16.65 -1.11 -7.39
C LEU A 31 17.57 -0.33 -8.33
N ALA A 32 17.05 0.13 -9.47
CA ALA A 32 17.81 0.99 -10.38
C ALA A 32 18.21 2.32 -9.71
N GLU A 33 17.35 2.86 -8.84
CA GLU A 33 17.61 4.05 -8.05
C GLU A 33 18.65 3.86 -6.94
N ALA A 34 18.73 2.66 -6.36
CA ALA A 34 19.70 2.26 -5.34
C ALA A 34 21.07 1.90 -5.94
N GLY A 35 21.09 1.39 -7.17
CA GLY A 35 22.33 1.02 -7.87
C GLY A 35 22.91 -0.32 -7.44
N GLY A 36 22.13 -1.19 -6.79
CA GLY A 36 22.53 -2.52 -6.34
C GLY A 36 21.34 -3.42 -6.00
N GLY A 37 21.58 -4.73 -5.92
CA GLY A 37 20.55 -5.76 -5.82
C GLY A 37 20.33 -6.37 -4.42
N ARG A 38 20.90 -5.80 -3.36
CA ARG A 38 20.75 -6.32 -1.99
C ARG A 38 19.49 -5.76 -1.34
N VAL A 39 18.48 -6.59 -1.13
CA VAL A 39 17.16 -6.19 -0.62
C VAL A 39 16.90 -6.80 0.75
N VAL A 40 16.39 -5.97 1.66
CA VAL A 40 15.69 -6.44 2.85
C VAL A 40 14.20 -6.12 2.72
N ASP A 41 13.37 -7.15 2.81
CA ASP A 41 11.91 -7.07 2.74
C ASP A 41 11.31 -7.09 4.14
N LEU A 42 10.78 -5.95 4.56
CA LEU A 42 10.27 -5.63 5.89
C LEU A 42 8.78 -5.92 5.95
N GLY A 43 8.39 -6.92 6.74
CA GLY A 43 7.03 -7.44 6.77
C GLY A 43 6.75 -8.29 5.54
N SER A 44 7.68 -9.21 5.22
CA SER A 44 7.70 -9.91 3.93
C SER A 44 6.47 -10.78 3.65
N GLY A 45 5.69 -11.15 4.67
CA GLY A 45 4.48 -11.96 4.52
C GLY A 45 4.71 -13.26 3.75
N ASP A 46 4.13 -13.36 2.56
CA ASP A 46 4.24 -14.53 1.67
C ASP A 46 5.53 -14.55 0.81
N GLY A 47 6.39 -13.53 0.92
CA GLY A 47 7.64 -13.43 0.16
C GLY A 47 7.45 -13.03 -1.29
N ALA A 48 6.28 -12.48 -1.67
CA ALA A 48 6.00 -12.10 -3.06
C ALA A 48 7.08 -11.19 -3.68
N VAL A 49 7.75 -10.35 -2.88
CA VAL A 49 8.83 -9.46 -3.35
C VAL A 49 10.03 -10.22 -3.90
N ALA A 50 10.35 -11.41 -3.39
CA ALA A 50 11.50 -12.19 -3.86
C ALA A 50 11.39 -12.60 -5.34
N GLY A 51 10.16 -12.70 -5.85
CA GLY A 51 9.89 -12.96 -7.27
C GLY A 51 9.75 -11.69 -8.12
N MET A 52 9.73 -10.50 -7.51
CA MET A 52 9.64 -9.22 -8.22
C MET A 52 11.01 -8.80 -8.75
N ALA A 53 11.02 -8.06 -9.85
CA ALA A 53 12.23 -7.56 -10.52
C ALA A 53 13.26 -8.62 -10.98
N GLY A 54 12.91 -9.91 -10.88
CA GLY A 54 13.67 -11.03 -11.44
C GLY A 54 15.14 -11.03 -11.03
N GLU A 55 16.03 -11.04 -12.02
CA GLU A 55 17.49 -11.09 -11.83
C GLU A 55 18.09 -9.81 -11.21
N SER A 56 17.30 -8.75 -11.01
CA SER A 56 17.77 -7.49 -10.40
C SER A 56 17.99 -7.63 -8.89
N ILE A 57 17.39 -8.64 -8.26
CA ILE A 57 17.62 -8.97 -6.84
C ILE A 57 18.78 -9.97 -6.77
N GLU A 58 19.91 -9.52 -6.24
CA GLU A 58 21.15 -10.30 -6.10
C GLU A 58 21.21 -11.00 -4.74
N GLU A 59 20.69 -10.35 -3.70
CA GLU A 59 20.62 -10.87 -2.34
C GLU A 59 19.29 -10.43 -1.74
N TYR A 60 18.59 -11.36 -1.10
CA TYR A 60 17.27 -11.12 -0.52
C TYR A 60 17.25 -11.60 0.93
N LEU A 61 16.70 -10.77 1.82
CA LEU A 61 16.44 -11.14 3.20
C LEU A 61 15.01 -10.77 3.58
N ALA A 62 14.20 -11.77 3.94
CA ALA A 62 12.86 -11.58 4.49
C ALA A 62 12.91 -11.32 6.00
N LEU A 63 12.26 -10.25 6.47
CA LEU A 63 12.01 -9.97 7.87
C LEU A 63 10.52 -9.98 8.12
N ASP A 64 10.07 -10.88 8.98
CA ASP A 64 8.65 -10.97 9.37
C ASP A 64 8.51 -11.68 10.72
N LEU A 65 7.36 -11.59 11.37
CA LEU A 65 7.02 -12.44 12.51
C LEU A 65 6.91 -13.92 12.11
N SER A 66 6.52 -14.19 10.87
CA SER A 66 6.36 -15.54 10.32
C SER A 66 6.82 -15.57 8.86
N PRO A 67 8.13 -15.47 8.61
CA PRO A 67 8.65 -15.35 7.25
C PRO A 67 8.53 -16.66 6.46
N PRO A 68 8.59 -16.60 5.13
CA PRO A 68 8.55 -17.77 4.26
C PRO A 68 9.80 -18.65 4.48
N ALA A 69 9.57 -19.95 4.73
CA ALA A 69 10.62 -20.88 5.14
C ALA A 69 11.61 -21.23 4.03
N ASP A 70 11.25 -21.01 2.77
CA ASP A 70 12.02 -21.31 1.56
C ASP A 70 12.91 -20.15 1.09
N LEU A 71 12.83 -18.98 1.74
CA LEU A 71 13.67 -17.82 1.46
C LEU A 71 14.66 -17.55 2.61
N PRO A 72 15.80 -16.89 2.36
CA PRO A 72 16.64 -16.39 3.44
C PRO A 72 15.83 -15.42 4.32
N HIS A 73 15.79 -15.67 5.63
CA HIS A 73 14.90 -14.93 6.51
C HIS A 73 15.43 -14.75 7.93
N VAL A 74 14.84 -13.77 8.61
CA VAL A 74 14.92 -13.58 10.06
C VAL A 74 13.50 -13.44 10.60
N ALA A 75 13.14 -14.29 11.56
CA ALA A 75 11.92 -14.09 12.34
C ALA A 75 12.14 -12.93 13.31
N HIS A 76 11.53 -11.78 13.05
CA HIS A 76 11.72 -10.57 13.83
C HIS A 76 10.46 -9.71 13.91
N ASP A 77 10.32 -9.00 15.02
CA ASP A 77 9.25 -8.06 15.27
C ASP A 77 9.74 -6.65 14.94
N LEU A 78 9.22 -6.05 13.86
CA LEU A 78 9.64 -4.72 13.42
C LEU A 78 9.34 -3.60 14.43
N ARG A 79 8.51 -3.86 15.46
CA ARG A 79 8.29 -2.94 16.58
C ARG A 79 9.56 -2.73 17.42
N ASP A 80 10.45 -3.72 17.41
CA ASP A 80 11.75 -3.66 18.08
C ASP A 80 12.85 -3.01 17.22
N GLY A 81 12.54 -2.63 15.97
CA GLY A 81 13.48 -1.99 15.04
C GLY A 81 13.84 -2.88 13.84
N LEU A 82 15.03 -2.64 13.25
CA LEU A 82 15.47 -3.39 12.06
C LEU A 82 15.91 -4.83 12.40
N GLY A 83 16.28 -5.11 13.65
CA GLY A 83 16.68 -6.44 14.08
C GLY A 83 18.04 -6.90 13.56
N PRO A 84 18.38 -8.20 13.73
CA PRO A 84 19.72 -8.71 13.48
C PRO A 84 19.96 -9.06 12.00
N VAL A 85 19.88 -8.06 11.11
CA VAL A 85 20.06 -8.25 9.65
C VAL A 85 21.52 -8.40 9.21
N GLY A 86 22.44 -8.54 10.17
CA GLY A 86 23.89 -8.55 9.94
C GLY A 86 24.48 -7.14 9.86
N PRO A 87 25.81 -7.02 9.66
CA PRO A 87 26.50 -5.74 9.64
C PRO A 87 26.59 -5.08 8.25
N ALA A 88 26.17 -5.78 7.18
CA ALA A 88 26.41 -5.34 5.81
C ALA A 88 25.17 -4.60 5.23
N PRO A 89 25.29 -3.32 4.83
CA PRO A 89 24.16 -2.50 4.39
C PRO A 89 23.44 -3.06 3.16
N PHE A 90 22.11 -3.02 3.17
CA PHE A 90 21.29 -3.28 1.99
C PHE A 90 21.24 -2.06 1.05
N ASP A 91 21.00 -2.34 -0.23
CA ASP A 91 20.75 -1.33 -1.26
C ASP A 91 19.33 -0.80 -1.16
N LEU A 92 18.37 -1.70 -0.88
CA LEU A 92 16.95 -1.39 -0.77
C LEU A 92 16.38 -1.96 0.54
N TYR A 93 15.82 -1.09 1.35
CA TYR A 93 14.97 -1.43 2.50
C TYR A 93 13.53 -1.24 2.05
N LEU A 94 12.84 -2.33 1.76
CA LEU A 94 11.51 -2.31 1.18
C LEU A 94 10.51 -2.81 2.20
N GLY A 95 9.40 -2.10 2.33
CA GLY A 95 8.26 -2.52 3.12
C GLY A 95 6.98 -2.32 2.31
N THR A 96 6.24 -3.40 2.07
CA THR A 96 5.04 -3.36 1.21
C THR A 96 3.77 -3.68 2.02
N TYR A 97 2.61 -3.52 1.38
CA TYR A 97 1.28 -3.82 1.92
C TYR A 97 0.96 -3.17 3.27
N GLY A 98 1.42 -1.93 3.45
CA GLY A 98 1.06 -1.09 4.61
C GLY A 98 1.89 -1.33 5.87
N VAL A 99 3.08 -1.94 5.78
CA VAL A 99 3.94 -2.24 6.94
C VAL A 99 4.15 -1.04 7.88
N ALA A 100 4.34 0.18 7.35
CA ALA A 100 4.57 1.36 8.16
C ALA A 100 3.35 1.78 9.00
N SER A 101 2.15 1.34 8.61
CA SER A 101 0.93 1.58 9.38
C SER A 101 0.73 0.59 10.50
N HIS A 102 1.42 -0.56 10.51
CA HIS A 102 1.38 -1.51 11.62
C HIS A 102 2.26 -1.08 12.81
N LEU A 103 3.07 -0.03 12.62
CA LEU A 103 3.94 0.53 13.64
C LEU A 103 3.31 1.80 14.20
N ASP A 104 3.37 1.95 15.52
CA ASP A 104 3.09 3.22 16.16
C ASP A 104 4.17 4.27 15.79
N PRO A 105 3.94 5.56 16.08
CA PRO A 105 4.92 6.60 15.75
C PRO A 105 6.34 6.37 16.28
N ALA A 106 6.49 5.82 17.48
CA ALA A 106 7.79 5.59 18.12
C ALA A 106 8.47 4.32 17.58
N GLU A 107 7.69 3.29 17.29
CA GLU A 107 8.16 2.06 16.62
C GLU A 107 8.65 2.36 15.21
N LEU A 108 7.92 3.17 14.43
CA LEU A 108 8.35 3.62 13.10
C LEU A 108 9.61 4.48 13.16
N ASP A 109 9.68 5.44 14.11
CA ASP A 109 10.88 6.27 14.30
C ASP A 109 12.10 5.41 14.66
N ARG A 110 11.92 4.36 15.46
CA ARG A 110 12.98 3.39 15.79
C ARG A 110 13.46 2.64 14.55
N LEU A 111 12.53 2.03 13.80
CA LEU A 111 12.87 1.29 12.57
C LEU A 111 13.62 2.18 11.58
N LEU A 112 13.13 3.41 11.32
CA LEU A 112 13.78 4.35 10.41
C LEU A 112 15.18 4.76 10.91
N GLY A 113 15.35 4.98 12.21
CA GLY A 113 16.63 5.29 12.82
C GLY A 113 17.65 4.16 12.66
N ASP A 114 17.22 2.91 12.87
CA ASP A 114 18.07 1.73 12.67
C ASP A 114 18.45 1.56 11.19
N ILE A 115 17.51 1.76 10.27
CA ILE A 115 17.77 1.74 8.82
C ILE A 115 18.79 2.82 8.44
N ALA A 116 18.64 4.05 8.96
CA ALA A 116 19.58 5.13 8.70
C ALA A 116 20.99 4.83 9.22
N ALA A 117 21.11 4.16 10.37
CA ALA A 117 22.38 3.76 10.95
C ALA A 117 23.01 2.55 10.24
N HIS A 118 22.20 1.61 9.74
CA HIS A 118 22.67 0.40 9.07
C HIS A 118 23.00 0.63 7.60
N GLY A 119 22.22 1.48 6.91
CA GLY A 119 22.39 1.74 5.49
C GLY A 119 23.66 2.52 5.14
N ARG A 120 24.01 2.50 3.84
CA ARG A 120 25.12 3.28 3.30
C ARG A 120 24.58 4.49 2.54
N PRO A 121 25.34 5.58 2.35
CA PRO A 121 24.92 6.70 1.52
C PRO A 121 24.43 6.21 0.14
N GLY A 122 23.21 6.59 -0.24
CA GLY A 122 22.56 6.14 -1.46
C GLY A 122 21.62 4.94 -1.32
N SER A 123 21.67 4.18 -0.20
CA SER A 123 20.66 3.16 0.12
C SER A 123 19.26 3.77 0.06
N VAL A 124 18.34 3.06 -0.57
CA VAL A 124 16.94 3.46 -0.75
C VAL A 124 16.09 2.84 0.35
N VAL A 125 15.20 3.64 0.94
CA VAL A 125 14.21 3.21 1.93
C VAL A 125 12.83 3.48 1.35
N ALA A 126 12.04 2.44 1.18
CA ALA A 126 10.72 2.50 0.57
C ALA A 126 9.72 1.75 1.44
N LEU A 127 8.84 2.47 2.14
CA LEU A 127 7.86 1.88 3.07
C LEU A 127 6.44 2.27 2.66
N GLU A 128 5.58 1.28 2.43
CA GLU A 128 4.16 1.51 2.24
C GLU A 128 3.45 1.71 3.59
N ALA A 129 2.65 2.77 3.64
CA ALA A 129 1.72 3.12 4.69
C ALA A 129 0.29 3.08 4.17
N LEU A 130 -0.68 3.07 5.07
CA LEU A 130 -2.07 3.40 4.77
C LEU A 130 -2.23 4.93 4.66
N GLY A 131 -2.87 5.42 3.60
CA GLY A 131 -3.07 6.86 3.40
C GLY A 131 -4.19 7.44 4.26
N LEU A 132 -3.94 8.53 4.99
CA LEU A 132 -4.95 9.15 5.86
C LEU A 132 -6.24 9.48 5.12
N TYR A 133 -6.15 9.95 3.87
CA TYR A 133 -7.28 10.38 3.07
C TYR A 133 -7.99 9.25 2.30
N SER A 134 -7.75 7.98 2.64
CA SER A 134 -8.52 6.85 2.12
C SER A 134 -10.02 7.00 2.42
N LEU A 135 -10.87 6.53 1.50
CA LEU A 135 -12.33 6.46 1.68
C LEU A 135 -12.77 5.50 2.78
N GLU A 136 -11.91 4.62 3.27
CA GLU A 136 -12.29 3.62 4.28
C GLU A 136 -12.45 4.22 5.67
N TRP A 137 -11.78 5.35 5.96
CA TRP A 137 -11.84 6.02 7.27
C TRP A 137 -11.96 7.56 7.21
N PRO A 138 -12.95 8.15 6.49
CA PRO A 138 -13.15 9.60 6.46
C PRO A 138 -13.32 10.26 7.83
N ARG A 139 -13.83 9.51 8.82
CA ARG A 139 -13.92 9.94 10.21
C ARG A 139 -12.58 10.34 10.84
N LEU A 140 -11.45 9.96 10.25
CA LEU A 140 -10.11 10.24 10.76
C LEU A 140 -9.41 11.40 10.04
N TRP A 141 -9.98 11.94 8.97
CA TRP A 141 -9.30 12.93 8.10
C TRP A 141 -8.88 14.21 8.83
N ASP A 142 -9.60 14.59 9.89
CA ASP A 142 -9.32 15.76 10.72
C ASP A 142 -8.69 15.40 12.09
N THR A 143 -8.34 14.13 12.30
CA THR A 143 -7.72 13.66 13.54
C THR A 143 -6.21 13.82 13.42
N GLU A 144 -5.51 14.35 14.44
CA GLU A 144 -4.04 14.45 14.48
C GLU A 144 -3.33 13.09 14.65
N PRO A 145 -2.04 12.95 14.31
CA PRO A 145 -1.30 11.70 14.50
C PRO A 145 -1.27 11.26 15.96
N GLY A 146 -1.46 9.96 16.20
CA GLY A 146 -1.37 9.36 17.53
C GLY A 146 -2.44 8.29 17.78
N GLY A 147 -2.65 7.93 19.05
CA GLY A 147 -3.58 6.86 19.43
C GLY A 147 -5.03 7.11 19.01
N ALA A 148 -5.49 8.36 18.95
CA ALA A 148 -6.84 8.70 18.51
C ALA A 148 -7.06 8.48 17.00
N ARG A 149 -5.99 8.41 16.21
CA ARG A 149 -6.02 8.11 14.77
C ARG A 149 -5.79 6.63 14.48
N ALA A 150 -5.48 5.83 15.50
CA ALA A 150 -5.34 4.39 15.34
C ALA A 150 -6.73 3.75 15.14
N LEU A 151 -6.84 2.77 14.23
CA LEU A 151 -8.06 1.98 14.06
C LEU A 151 -7.75 0.47 14.04
N PRO A 152 -8.69 -0.38 14.47
CA PRO A 152 -8.58 -1.81 14.23
C PRO A 152 -8.73 -2.08 12.73
N TYR A 153 -7.78 -2.79 12.17
CA TYR A 153 -7.75 -3.24 10.79
C TYR A 153 -7.76 -4.75 10.74
N ARG A 154 -8.68 -5.31 9.95
CA ARG A 154 -8.91 -6.75 9.92
C ARG A 154 -8.05 -7.41 8.86
N LEU A 155 -7.06 -8.19 9.31
CA LEU A 155 -6.36 -9.20 8.51
C LEU A 155 -6.89 -10.59 8.91
N ALA A 156 -5.99 -11.54 9.22
CA ALA A 156 -6.36 -12.79 9.90
C ALA A 156 -6.94 -12.53 11.31
N GLN A 157 -6.46 -11.47 11.97
CA GLN A 157 -6.93 -10.94 13.25
C GLN A 157 -7.02 -9.41 13.19
N ASP A 158 -7.71 -8.81 14.16
CA ASP A 158 -7.77 -7.35 14.28
C ASP A 158 -6.40 -6.85 14.81
N VAL A 159 -5.75 -5.97 14.05
CA VAL A 159 -4.49 -5.31 14.41
C VAL A 159 -4.67 -3.80 14.34
N MET A 160 -4.01 -3.06 15.22
CA MET A 160 -4.10 -1.60 15.18
C MET A 160 -3.24 -1.08 14.04
N VAL A 161 -3.78 -0.12 13.28
CA VAL A 161 -3.04 0.57 12.22
C VAL A 161 -3.16 2.08 12.32
N HIS A 162 -2.12 2.76 11.85
CA HIS A 162 -2.00 4.21 11.78
C HIS A 162 -1.99 4.70 10.33
N PRO A 163 -3.07 5.34 9.84
CA PRO A 163 -3.04 6.04 8.57
C PRO A 163 -2.17 7.30 8.63
N TRP A 164 -1.44 7.56 7.56
CA TRP A 164 -0.40 8.58 7.49
C TRP A 164 -0.65 9.61 6.39
N LEU A 165 -0.24 10.85 6.64
CA LEU A 165 -0.03 11.83 5.58
C LEU A 165 1.41 11.78 5.05
N PRO A 166 1.63 12.13 3.77
CA PRO A 166 2.97 12.13 3.18
C PRO A 166 3.96 13.03 3.91
N HIS A 167 3.53 14.23 4.33
CA HIS A 167 4.40 15.15 5.06
C HIS A 167 4.74 14.67 6.47
N GLU A 168 3.88 13.86 7.08
CA GLU A 168 4.12 13.23 8.38
C GLU A 168 5.16 12.12 8.26
N LEU A 169 5.14 11.36 7.16
CA LEU A 169 6.18 10.37 6.83
C LEU A 169 7.50 11.08 6.48
N ALA A 170 7.46 12.13 5.67
CA ALA A 170 8.63 12.93 5.32
C ALA A 170 9.36 13.44 6.58
N ALA A 171 8.62 14.04 7.52
CA ALA A 171 9.19 14.54 8.78
C ALA A 171 9.83 13.43 9.63
N ARG A 172 9.35 12.18 9.55
CA ARG A 172 9.94 11.03 10.25
C ARG A 172 11.20 10.54 9.59
N PHE A 173 11.19 10.41 8.27
CA PHE A 173 12.38 10.10 7.47
C PHE A 173 13.49 11.11 7.78
N GLU A 174 13.17 12.41 7.73
CA GLU A 174 14.14 13.48 8.00
C GLU A 174 14.67 13.44 9.44
N ARG A 175 13.80 13.18 10.42
CA ARG A 175 14.22 13.02 11.83
C ARG A 175 15.16 11.85 12.04
N ALA A 176 14.98 10.77 11.29
CA ALA A 176 15.86 9.60 11.32
C ALA A 176 17.19 9.83 10.57
N GLY A 177 17.38 10.96 9.89
CA GLY A 177 18.57 11.22 9.06
C GLY A 177 18.47 10.69 7.63
N LEU A 178 17.26 10.34 7.18
CA LEU A 178 16.97 9.95 5.80
C LEU A 178 16.46 11.15 5.00
N ARG A 179 16.98 11.33 3.79
CA ARG A 179 16.46 12.32 2.85
C ARG A 179 15.19 11.79 2.19
N PHE A 180 14.04 12.37 2.51
CA PHE A 180 12.78 12.05 1.83
C PHE A 180 12.83 12.48 0.35
N THR A 181 12.35 11.62 -0.54
CA THR A 181 12.37 11.86 -2.00
C THR A 181 10.99 11.93 -2.63
N GLY A 182 9.96 11.42 -1.96
CA GLY A 182 8.59 11.53 -2.43
C GLY A 182 7.70 10.41 -1.88
N ALA A 183 6.43 10.48 -2.24
CA ALA A 183 5.49 9.40 -1.99
C ALA A 183 4.61 9.14 -3.23
N ILE A 184 4.02 7.95 -3.29
CA ILE A 184 3.13 7.53 -4.38
C ILE A 184 1.96 6.73 -3.79
N ASP A 185 0.73 7.11 -4.12
CA ASP A 185 -0.47 6.35 -3.78
C ASP A 185 -0.56 5.11 -4.70
N ARG A 186 -0.69 3.90 -4.11
CA ARG A 186 -0.82 2.64 -4.87
C ARG A 186 -2.16 2.56 -5.59
N THR A 187 -3.23 2.79 -4.83
CA THR A 187 -4.63 2.82 -5.32
C THR A 187 -5.42 3.82 -4.49
N VAL A 188 -6.24 4.66 -5.13
CA VAL A 188 -7.12 5.64 -4.47
C VAL A 188 -8.49 5.06 -4.19
N GLN A 189 -9.12 4.35 -5.14
CA GLN A 189 -10.47 3.79 -5.00
C GLN A 189 -10.57 2.26 -5.08
N PHE A 190 -9.66 1.57 -5.76
CA PHE A 190 -9.67 0.10 -5.91
C PHE A 190 -8.93 -0.69 -4.80
N GLY A 191 -8.56 -0.04 -3.70
CA GLY A 191 -8.09 -0.71 -2.47
C GLY A 191 -9.15 -1.65 -1.87
N PRO A 192 -8.83 -2.37 -0.78
CA PRO A 192 -9.73 -3.33 -0.13
C PRO A 192 -10.92 -2.64 0.56
N LYS A 193 -11.91 -2.15 -0.21
CA LYS A 193 -13.05 -1.41 0.37
C LYS A 193 -14.19 -2.37 0.69
N ALA A 194 -14.06 -3.06 1.82
CA ALA A 194 -15.16 -3.75 2.46
C ALA A 194 -16.13 -2.70 3.02
N GLY A 195 -17.31 -2.53 2.40
CA GLY A 195 -18.42 -1.71 2.91
C GLY A 195 -19.06 -2.25 4.20
N GLU A 196 -18.26 -2.85 5.08
CA GLU A 196 -18.69 -3.35 6.37
C GLU A 196 -18.75 -2.20 7.37
N GLY A 197 -19.71 -2.21 8.30
CA GLY A 197 -19.93 -1.13 9.28
C GLY A 197 -18.75 -0.82 10.22
N ARG A 198 -17.61 -1.50 10.09
CA ARG A 198 -16.33 -1.19 10.75
C ARG A 198 -15.57 -0.06 10.03
N TYR A 199 -15.72 0.04 8.71
CA TYR A 199 -15.18 1.12 7.87
C TYR A 199 -16.27 2.13 7.51
N TRP A 200 -16.02 3.01 6.54
CA TRP A 200 -17.03 3.96 6.09
C TRP A 200 -18.22 3.24 5.44
N PRO A 201 -19.44 3.34 6.01
CA PRO A 201 -20.57 2.55 5.57
C PRO A 201 -21.11 3.03 4.22
N GLY A 202 -21.59 2.09 3.41
CA GLY A 202 -22.21 2.40 2.11
C GLY A 202 -21.22 2.69 0.98
N LEU A 203 -19.94 2.37 1.15
CA LEU A 203 -18.99 2.39 0.04
C LEU A 203 -19.30 1.29 -0.98
N PRO A 204 -19.15 1.57 -2.29
CA PRO A 204 -19.27 0.56 -3.33
C PRO A 204 -18.15 -0.48 -3.24
N HIS A 205 -18.43 -1.72 -3.63
CA HIS A 205 -17.48 -2.84 -3.60
C HIS A 205 -16.62 -2.88 -4.87
N LEU A 206 -15.84 -1.81 -5.08
CA LEU A 206 -15.13 -1.57 -6.34
C LEU A 206 -14.06 -2.62 -6.66
N ARG A 207 -13.31 -3.10 -5.65
CA ARG A 207 -12.26 -4.11 -5.87
C ARG A 207 -12.85 -5.47 -6.29
N PRO A 208 -13.85 -6.02 -5.59
CA PRO A 208 -14.57 -7.21 -6.08
C PRO A 208 -15.21 -7.02 -7.47
N ALA A 209 -15.80 -5.85 -7.76
CA ALA A 209 -16.37 -5.56 -9.07
C ALA A 209 -15.30 -5.52 -10.18
N LEU A 210 -14.12 -4.96 -9.88
CA LEU A 210 -12.99 -4.93 -10.80
C LEU A 210 -12.44 -6.34 -11.04
N GLY A 211 -12.39 -7.17 -9.99
CA GLY A 211 -12.03 -8.58 -10.10
C GLY A 211 -12.96 -9.35 -11.04
N ALA A 212 -14.27 -9.13 -10.93
CA ALA A 212 -15.27 -9.73 -11.83
C ALA A 212 -15.02 -9.36 -13.30
N LEU A 213 -14.76 -8.08 -13.59
CA LEU A 213 -14.44 -7.65 -14.96
C LEU A 213 -13.17 -8.32 -15.51
N LEU A 214 -12.17 -8.57 -14.65
CA LEU A 214 -10.93 -9.25 -15.05
C LEU A 214 -11.12 -10.74 -15.33
N THR A 215 -12.06 -11.40 -14.65
CA THR A 215 -12.42 -12.80 -14.87
C THR A 215 -13.47 -12.98 -15.98
N GLY A 216 -13.98 -11.88 -16.55
CA GLY A 216 -14.94 -11.88 -17.66
C GLY A 216 -16.41 -11.89 -17.22
N GLU A 217 -16.68 -11.56 -15.96
CA GLU A 217 -18.02 -11.40 -15.40
C GLU A 217 -18.44 -9.92 -15.39
N ASP A 218 -19.57 -9.60 -16.03
CA ASP A 218 -20.09 -8.22 -16.13
C ASP A 218 -21.20 -7.90 -15.10
N GLU A 219 -21.50 -8.83 -14.18
CA GLU A 219 -22.66 -8.75 -13.29
C GLU A 219 -22.60 -7.63 -12.24
N ARG A 220 -21.49 -6.90 -12.15
CA ARG A 220 -21.22 -5.90 -11.10
C ARG A 220 -20.92 -4.49 -11.62
N LEU A 221 -21.37 -4.18 -12.84
CA LEU A 221 -21.14 -2.86 -13.44
C LEU A 221 -21.80 -1.70 -12.67
N ASP A 222 -22.89 -1.99 -11.96
CA ASP A 222 -23.62 -1.03 -11.13
C ASP A 222 -22.74 -0.44 -10.01
N GLU A 223 -21.86 -1.22 -9.40
CA GLU A 223 -20.90 -0.79 -8.36
C GLU A 223 -20.05 0.41 -8.80
N PHE A 224 -19.67 0.46 -10.09
CA PHE A 224 -18.89 1.56 -10.64
C PHE A 224 -19.73 2.83 -10.89
N THR A 225 -21.05 2.71 -10.96
CA THR A 225 -21.96 3.84 -11.20
C THR A 225 -22.54 4.41 -9.90
N GLN A 226 -22.52 3.66 -8.80
CA GLN A 226 -23.01 4.09 -7.49
C GLN A 226 -22.33 5.40 -7.03
N SER A 227 -23.12 6.26 -6.41
CA SER A 227 -22.62 7.46 -5.74
C SER A 227 -21.88 7.08 -4.46
N LEU A 228 -20.86 7.85 -4.10
CA LEU A 228 -20.25 7.71 -2.78
C LEU A 228 -21.25 8.16 -1.69
N PRO A 229 -21.22 7.55 -0.50
CA PRO A 229 -21.94 8.07 0.66
C PRO A 229 -21.47 9.50 0.97
N PRO A 230 -22.23 10.28 1.76
CA PRO A 230 -21.79 11.58 2.23
C PRO A 230 -20.38 11.48 2.84
N LEU A 231 -19.51 12.43 2.51
CA LEU A 231 -18.15 12.51 3.03
C LEU A 231 -18.02 13.77 3.90
N PRO A 232 -17.11 13.79 4.89
CA PRO A 232 -16.76 15.01 5.60
C PRO A 232 -16.31 16.12 4.65
N VAL A 233 -16.46 17.37 5.09
CA VAL A 233 -16.00 18.54 4.32
C VAL A 233 -14.48 18.65 4.42
N ALA A 234 -13.78 17.95 3.54
CA ALA A 234 -12.33 17.94 3.44
C ALA A 234 -11.88 18.00 1.98
N PRO A 235 -10.67 18.51 1.66
CA PRO A 235 -10.14 18.52 0.29
C PRO A 235 -10.15 17.12 -0.37
N ALA A 236 -9.88 16.07 0.41
CA ALA A 236 -9.94 14.69 -0.02
C ALA A 236 -11.32 14.26 -0.55
N ALA A 237 -12.41 14.82 -0.01
CA ALA A 237 -13.76 14.51 -0.47
C ALA A 237 -13.97 14.89 -1.94
N ALA A 238 -13.46 16.05 -2.35
CA ALA A 238 -13.58 16.52 -3.73
C ALA A 238 -12.82 15.60 -4.71
N VAL A 239 -11.64 15.12 -4.32
CA VAL A 239 -10.85 14.17 -5.12
C VAL A 239 -11.62 12.87 -5.32
N HIS A 240 -12.14 12.30 -4.23
CA HIS A 240 -12.89 11.04 -4.31
C HIS A 240 -14.20 11.16 -5.08
N GLN A 241 -14.96 12.24 -4.87
CA GLN A 241 -16.18 12.49 -5.62
C GLN A 241 -15.89 12.72 -7.11
N GLY A 242 -14.82 13.44 -7.43
CA GLY A 242 -14.36 13.64 -8.80
C GLY A 242 -14.00 12.33 -9.49
N LEU A 243 -13.27 11.44 -8.81
CA LEU A 243 -12.90 10.12 -9.33
C LEU A 243 -14.14 9.22 -9.51
N ALA A 244 -15.07 9.21 -8.55
CA ALA A 244 -16.33 8.48 -8.67
C ALA A 244 -17.17 8.97 -9.88
N ALA A 245 -17.21 10.28 -10.11
CA ALA A 245 -17.89 10.85 -11.27
C ALA A 245 -17.20 10.49 -12.61
N ARG A 246 -15.87 10.44 -12.65
CA ARG A 246 -15.11 9.98 -13.84
C ARG A 246 -15.40 8.51 -14.14
N ARG A 247 -15.39 7.68 -13.11
CA ARG A 247 -15.69 6.25 -13.17
C ARG A 247 -17.09 5.98 -13.73
N ARG A 248 -18.11 6.67 -13.21
CA ARG A 248 -19.49 6.60 -13.72
C ARG A 248 -19.56 6.94 -15.21
N ARG A 249 -18.97 8.08 -15.62
CA ARG A 249 -18.96 8.51 -17.02
C ARG A 249 -18.25 7.53 -17.95
N LEU A 250 -17.21 6.85 -17.46
CA LEU A 250 -16.51 5.82 -18.23
C LEU A 250 -17.44 4.64 -18.52
N VAL A 251 -18.13 4.12 -17.50
CA VAL A 251 -19.08 3.01 -17.65
C VAL A 251 -20.27 3.39 -18.52
N GLU A 252 -20.82 4.60 -18.38
CA GLU A 252 -21.92 5.09 -19.24
C GLU A 252 -21.52 5.18 -20.72
N ARG A 253 -20.22 5.28 -21.02
CA ARG A 253 -19.67 5.41 -22.38
C ARG A 253 -18.93 4.17 -22.86
N SER A 254 -18.89 3.09 -22.07
CA SER A 254 -18.08 1.90 -22.36
C SER A 254 -18.67 0.99 -23.44
N GLY A 255 -19.73 1.41 -24.12
CA GLY A 255 -20.40 0.61 -25.16
C GLY A 255 -19.39 0.10 -26.20
N GLY A 256 -19.27 -1.22 -26.32
CA GLY A 256 -18.36 -1.90 -27.25
C GLY A 256 -16.99 -2.26 -26.69
N LEU A 257 -16.66 -1.91 -25.44
CA LEU A 257 -15.47 -2.43 -24.76
C LEU A 257 -15.72 -3.84 -24.23
N SER A 258 -14.71 -4.69 -24.27
CA SER A 258 -14.70 -5.93 -23.49
C SER A 258 -14.56 -5.64 -21.99
N ALA A 259 -14.98 -6.59 -21.14
CA ALA A 259 -14.85 -6.51 -19.68
C ALA A 259 -13.43 -6.16 -19.24
N ARG A 260 -12.43 -6.80 -19.86
CA ARG A 260 -11.00 -6.58 -19.56
C ARG A 260 -10.51 -5.19 -19.99
N GLU A 261 -10.93 -4.69 -21.15
CA GLU A 261 -10.59 -3.32 -21.58
C GLU A 261 -11.22 -2.28 -20.66
N LEU A 262 -12.46 -2.49 -20.22
CA LEU A 262 -13.12 -1.63 -19.25
C LEU A 262 -12.38 -1.65 -17.90
N ALA A 263 -11.97 -2.82 -17.41
CA ALA A 263 -11.18 -2.94 -16.18
C ALA A 263 -9.87 -2.14 -16.26
N GLN A 264 -9.15 -2.23 -17.37
CA GLN A 264 -7.91 -1.47 -17.58
C GLN A 264 -8.16 0.03 -17.60
N GLN A 265 -9.19 0.49 -18.31
CA GLN A 265 -9.55 1.91 -18.35
C GLN A 265 -9.97 2.43 -16.96
N LEU A 266 -10.76 1.65 -16.22
CA LEU A 266 -11.14 1.97 -14.84
C LEU A 266 -9.90 2.13 -13.95
N TRP A 267 -8.99 1.17 -13.97
CA TRP A 267 -7.75 1.22 -13.20
C TRP A 267 -6.92 2.47 -13.53
N SER A 268 -6.79 2.82 -14.82
CA SER A 268 -6.06 4.02 -15.26
C SER A 268 -6.67 5.36 -14.83
N LEU A 269 -7.89 5.37 -14.26
CA LEU A 269 -8.46 6.60 -13.70
C LEU A 269 -7.80 6.99 -12.37
N GLU A 270 -7.24 6.01 -11.66
CA GLU A 270 -6.54 6.17 -10.39
C GLU A 270 -5.38 7.15 -10.57
N PRO A 271 -5.36 8.29 -9.86
CA PRO A 271 -4.32 9.26 -10.06
C PRO A 271 -3.03 8.79 -9.39
N ALA A 272 -1.90 8.96 -10.08
CA ALA A 272 -0.58 8.78 -9.49
C ALA A 272 -0.21 9.99 -8.61
N THR A 273 -0.94 10.17 -7.52
CA THR A 273 -0.64 11.19 -6.49
C THR A 273 0.38 10.63 -5.49
N GLY A 274 0.84 11.47 -4.59
CA GLY A 274 1.58 11.08 -3.39
C GLY A 274 1.03 11.81 -2.17
N GLU A 275 -0.29 12.02 -2.15
CA GLU A 275 -0.99 12.94 -1.25
C GLU A 275 -1.70 12.18 -0.12
N GLY A 276 -1.65 10.84 -0.13
CA GLY A 276 -2.26 9.99 0.88
C GLY A 276 -3.76 9.78 0.69
N TYR A 277 -4.27 9.96 -0.53
CA TYR A 277 -5.66 9.62 -0.88
C TYR A 277 -5.88 8.11 -0.99
N GLY A 278 -4.78 7.37 -1.14
CA GLY A 278 -4.77 5.94 -1.34
C GLY A 278 -5.07 5.12 -0.12
N HIS A 279 -5.56 3.90 -0.35
CA HIS A 279 -5.46 2.87 0.68
C HIS A 279 -3.99 2.59 1.00
N GLY A 280 -3.12 2.54 -0.01
CA GLY A 280 -1.67 2.41 0.14
C GLY A 280 -0.94 3.67 -0.33
N LEU A 281 0.09 4.08 0.40
CA LEU A 281 0.95 5.23 0.19
C LEU A 281 2.41 4.77 0.37
N LEU A 282 3.14 4.61 -0.73
CA LEU A 282 4.56 4.27 -0.72
C LEU A 282 5.40 5.52 -0.48
N ALA A 283 6.00 5.65 0.70
CA ALA A 283 6.96 6.70 1.03
C ALA A 283 8.38 6.25 0.68
N VAL A 284 9.14 7.12 0.02
CA VAL A 284 10.50 6.83 -0.45
C VAL A 284 11.47 7.88 0.09
N GLY A 285 12.61 7.41 0.58
CA GLY A 285 13.73 8.25 0.95
C GLY A 285 15.06 7.53 0.77
N ARG A 286 16.14 8.20 1.15
CA ARG A 286 17.51 7.71 0.98
C ARG A 286 18.37 8.02 2.20
N VAL A 287 19.31 7.12 2.48
CA VAL A 287 20.37 7.39 3.45
C VAL A 287 21.29 8.47 2.86
N ALA A 288 21.52 9.53 3.64
CA ALA A 288 22.33 10.70 3.26
C ALA A 288 23.84 10.42 3.30
#